data_AF-A0A7D5LEP4-F1
#
_entry.id   AF-A0A7D5LEP4-F1
#
_cell.length_a   1.000
_cell.length_b   1.000
_cell.length_c   1.000
_cell.angle_alpha   90.00
_cell.angle_beta   90.00
_cell.angle_gamma   90.00
#
_symmetry.space_group_name_H-M   'P 1'
#
loop_
_entity.id
_entity.type
_entity.pdbx_description
1 polymer ?
#
loop_
_entity_poly.entity_id
_entity_poly.type
_entity_poly.pdbx_seq_one_letter_code
_entity_poly.pdbx_strand_id
1 'polypeptide(L)'
;MITIGRFLNTERVSRKISFEALERKTKIKKEFIEALEKEDWGSLPEFPVVLGFVKNIARTLGVDTNRAVSLLRRDYPPKIVSLNPNPPTFKRFVWSPKLTLISFVILIFLVIVGYLGYQAYRFLSPPSLVLSEPREGQTVKAGEVLVSGKTDTDATVIINNQQAVVNQDGSFEAELLVDKNTKELFVVAKSRAGKTRQISRPLNVEE
;
A
#
# COMPACT_ATOMS: atom_id res chain seq x y z
N MET A 1 -66.07 2.73 18.72
CA MET A 1 -65.36 3.45 17.65
C MET A 1 -65.03 2.45 16.53
N ILE A 2 -65.23 2.82 15.25
CA ILE A 2 -64.85 1.95 14.11
C ILE A 2 -63.38 2.17 13.83
N THR A 3 -62.56 1.14 14.00
CA THR A 3 -61.13 1.17 13.69
C THR A 3 -60.84 0.59 12.30
N ILE A 4 -59.65 0.81 11.76
CA ILE A 4 -59.25 0.31 10.44
C ILE A 4 -59.28 -1.22 10.38
N GLY A 5 -58.79 -1.92 11.41
CA GLY A 5 -58.79 -3.37 11.44
C GLY A 5 -60.20 -3.95 11.43
N ARG A 6 -61.08 -3.40 12.29
CA ARG A 6 -62.50 -3.78 12.33
C ARG A 6 -63.22 -3.46 11.03
N PHE A 7 -62.93 -2.32 10.42
CA PHE A 7 -63.53 -1.90 9.16
C PHE A 7 -63.22 -2.89 8.02
N LEU A 8 -61.93 -3.23 7.85
CA LEU A 8 -61.52 -4.19 6.83
C LEU A 8 -62.04 -5.59 7.10
N ASN A 9 -62.02 -6.04 8.37
CA ASN A 9 -62.56 -7.34 8.76
C ASN A 9 -64.06 -7.45 8.43
N THR A 10 -64.86 -6.44 8.81
CA THR A 10 -66.31 -6.41 8.55
C THR A 10 -66.61 -6.49 7.05
N GLU A 11 -65.90 -5.70 6.25
CA GLU A 11 -66.08 -5.66 4.80
C GLU A 11 -65.62 -6.94 4.09
N ARG A 12 -64.56 -7.58 4.61
CA ARG A 12 -64.09 -8.86 4.08
C ARG A 12 -65.08 -9.99 4.38
N VAL A 13 -65.58 -10.06 5.62
CA VAL A 13 -66.51 -11.10 6.08
C VAL A 13 -67.88 -10.94 5.41
N SER A 14 -68.40 -9.71 5.28
CA SER A 14 -69.69 -9.46 4.61
C SER A 14 -69.68 -9.92 3.15
N ARG A 15 -68.52 -9.85 2.49
CA ARG A 15 -68.30 -10.28 1.11
C ARG A 15 -67.87 -11.74 0.99
N LYS A 16 -67.80 -12.48 2.11
CA LYS A 16 -67.39 -13.90 2.18
C LYS A 16 -66.01 -14.18 1.56
N ILE A 17 -65.07 -13.24 1.70
CA ILE A 17 -63.71 -13.38 1.17
C ILE A 17 -62.80 -13.97 2.26
N SER A 18 -62.13 -15.10 1.98
CA SER A 18 -61.13 -15.65 2.91
C SER A 18 -59.81 -14.89 2.83
N PHE A 19 -58.94 -15.06 3.82
CA PHE A 19 -57.61 -14.46 3.81
C PHE A 19 -56.78 -14.92 2.59
N GLU A 20 -56.84 -16.20 2.24
CA GLU A 20 -56.15 -16.79 1.09
C GLU A 20 -56.70 -16.23 -0.23
N ALA A 21 -58.00 -16.01 -0.31
CA ALA A 21 -58.62 -15.41 -1.49
C ALA A 21 -58.18 -13.95 -1.66
N LEU A 22 -58.07 -13.20 -0.56
CA LEU A 22 -57.62 -11.81 -0.59
C LEU A 22 -56.11 -11.72 -0.89
N GLU A 23 -55.31 -12.62 -0.35
CA GLU A 23 -53.88 -12.79 -0.67
C GLU A 23 -53.68 -13.08 -2.16
N ARG A 24 -54.42 -14.03 -2.75
CA ARG A 24 -54.30 -14.33 -4.19
C ARG A 24 -54.58 -13.11 -5.07
N LYS A 25 -55.57 -12.29 -4.69
CA LYS A 25 -55.99 -11.08 -5.43
C LYS A 25 -55.03 -9.90 -5.23
N THR A 26 -54.62 -9.64 -3.99
CA THR A 26 -53.81 -8.45 -3.64
C THR A 26 -52.30 -8.71 -3.69
N LYS A 27 -51.87 -9.97 -3.68
CA LYS A 27 -50.48 -10.42 -3.48
C LYS A 27 -49.87 -10.01 -2.14
N ILE A 28 -50.71 -9.63 -1.18
CA ILE A 28 -50.29 -9.33 0.19
C ILE A 28 -50.41 -10.63 0.98
N LYS A 29 -49.33 -11.03 1.65
CA LYS A 29 -49.33 -12.27 2.44
C LYS A 29 -50.43 -12.27 3.49
N LYS A 30 -51.07 -13.42 3.70
CA LYS A 30 -52.19 -13.54 4.66
C LYS A 30 -51.83 -13.06 6.07
N GLU A 31 -50.58 -13.25 6.50
CA GLU A 31 -50.12 -12.84 7.83
C GLU A 31 -50.20 -11.31 8.01
N PHE A 32 -49.92 -10.54 6.96
CA PHE A 32 -50.04 -9.08 7.00
C PHE A 32 -51.49 -8.61 6.96
N ILE A 33 -52.36 -9.33 6.25
CA ILE A 33 -53.80 -9.02 6.22
C ILE A 33 -54.41 -9.28 7.60
N GLU A 34 -54.06 -10.40 8.22
CA GLU A 34 -54.50 -10.74 9.58
C GLU A 34 -53.95 -9.76 10.62
N ALA A 35 -52.66 -9.42 10.56
CA ALA A 35 -52.05 -8.42 11.43
C ALA A 35 -52.72 -7.04 11.29
N LEU A 36 -53.11 -6.66 10.06
CA LEU A 36 -53.83 -5.41 9.80
C LEU A 36 -55.26 -5.42 10.37
N GLU A 37 -55.98 -6.54 10.26
CA GLU A 37 -57.32 -6.69 10.85
C GLU A 37 -57.28 -6.73 12.38
N LYS A 38 -56.19 -7.24 12.97
CA LYS A 38 -55.94 -7.28 14.42
C LYS A 38 -55.26 -6.02 14.97
N GLU A 39 -54.84 -5.09 14.11
CA GLU A 39 -54.08 -3.89 14.47
C GLU A 39 -52.76 -4.21 15.19
N ASP A 40 -52.15 -5.35 14.85
CA ASP A 40 -50.81 -5.71 15.29
C ASP A 40 -49.77 -4.95 14.46
N TRP A 41 -49.53 -3.70 14.84
CA TRP A 41 -48.58 -2.81 14.18
C TRP A 41 -47.13 -3.30 14.28
N GLY A 42 -46.80 -4.19 15.22
CA GLY A 42 -45.46 -4.74 15.39
C GLY A 42 -45.08 -5.77 14.33
N SER A 43 -46.08 -6.52 13.85
CA SER A 43 -45.92 -7.52 12.78
C SER A 43 -46.06 -6.93 11.37
N LEU A 44 -46.34 -5.63 11.25
CA LEU A 44 -46.52 -4.94 9.98
C LEU A 44 -45.23 -4.20 9.53
N PRO A 45 -45.02 -4.01 8.21
CA PRO A 45 -43.93 -3.19 7.69
C PRO A 45 -44.12 -1.70 8.00
N GLU A 46 -43.19 -0.87 7.54
CA GLU A 46 -43.25 0.59 7.72
C GLU A 46 -44.54 1.21 7.11
N PHE A 47 -44.99 2.33 7.70
CA PHE A 47 -46.23 3.02 7.34
C PHE A 47 -46.49 3.18 5.83
N PRO A 48 -45.52 3.57 4.98
CA PRO A 48 -45.76 3.70 3.54
C PRO A 48 -46.22 2.40 2.87
N VAL A 49 -45.72 1.26 3.35
CA VAL A 49 -46.07 -0.07 2.85
C VAL A 49 -47.47 -0.46 3.33
N VAL A 50 -47.77 -0.25 4.62
CA VAL A 50 -49.09 -0.49 5.21
C VAL A 50 -50.16 0.37 4.53
N LEU A 51 -49.84 1.63 4.22
CA LEU A 51 -50.70 2.52 3.44
C LEU A 51 -51.01 1.94 2.05
N GLY A 52 -50.01 1.34 1.40
CA GLY A 52 -50.18 0.61 0.15
C GLY A 52 -51.11 -0.60 0.30
N PHE A 53 -50.93 -1.38 1.37
CA PHE A 53 -51.75 -2.55 1.67
C PHE A 53 -53.22 -2.16 1.85
N VAL A 54 -53.52 -1.17 2.70
CA VAL A 54 -54.88 -0.70 2.94
C VAL A 54 -55.54 -0.21 1.66
N LYS A 55 -54.82 0.55 0.82
CA LYS A 55 -55.35 1.02 -0.48
C LYS A 55 -55.68 -0.15 -1.41
N ASN A 56 -54.79 -1.14 -1.51
CA ASN A 56 -54.98 -2.30 -2.37
C ASN A 56 -56.14 -3.19 -1.90
N ILE A 57 -56.22 -3.44 -0.60
CA ILE A 57 -57.30 -4.20 0.03
C ILE A 57 -58.64 -3.48 -0.16
N ALA A 58 -58.72 -2.18 0.14
CA ALA A 58 -59.94 -1.39 -0.02
C ALA A 58 -60.45 -1.41 -1.46
N ARG A 59 -59.55 -1.22 -2.43
CA ARG A 59 -59.88 -1.31 -3.86
C ARG A 59 -60.37 -2.71 -4.25
N THR A 60 -59.72 -3.76 -3.76
CA THR A 60 -60.08 -5.16 -4.06
C THR A 60 -61.42 -5.56 -3.44
N LEU A 61 -61.73 -5.04 -2.26
CA LEU A 61 -63.03 -5.24 -1.60
C LEU A 61 -64.13 -4.34 -2.19
N GLY A 62 -63.78 -3.32 -2.98
CA GLY A 62 -64.75 -2.38 -3.56
C GLY A 62 -65.34 -1.42 -2.53
N VAL A 63 -64.54 -1.04 -1.52
CA VAL A 63 -64.94 -0.10 -0.46
C VAL A 63 -64.24 1.25 -0.66
N ASP A 64 -64.76 2.29 0.00
CA ASP A 64 -64.17 3.62 -0.11
C ASP A 64 -62.72 3.63 0.42
N THR A 65 -61.79 3.81 -0.53
CA THR A 65 -60.36 3.85 -0.27
C THR A 65 -59.96 5.07 0.57
N ASN A 66 -60.64 6.21 0.39
CA ASN A 66 -60.35 7.42 1.15
C ASN A 66 -60.76 7.25 2.61
N ARG A 67 -61.92 6.64 2.86
CA ARG A 67 -62.36 6.27 4.21
C ARG A 67 -61.38 5.31 4.88
N ALA A 68 -60.94 4.27 4.16
CA ALA A 68 -59.97 3.31 4.68
C ALA A 68 -58.62 3.98 5.04
N VAL A 69 -58.11 4.85 4.17
CA VAL A 69 -56.86 5.59 4.43
C VAL A 69 -57.00 6.55 5.61
N SER A 70 -58.14 7.22 5.74
CA SER A 70 -58.41 8.12 6.88
C SER A 70 -58.47 7.37 8.21
N LEU A 71 -59.09 6.20 8.24
CA LEU A 71 -59.07 5.32 9.42
C LEU A 71 -57.66 4.84 9.74
N LEU A 72 -56.88 4.40 8.74
CA LEU A 72 -55.48 4.00 8.94
C LEU A 72 -54.64 5.12 9.54
N ARG A 73 -54.72 6.34 8.99
CA ARG A 73 -53.93 7.49 9.48
C ARG A 73 -54.23 7.84 10.93
N ARG A 74 -55.47 7.61 11.37
CA ARG A 74 -55.89 7.85 12.75
C ARG A 74 -55.43 6.75 13.69
N ASP A 75 -55.50 5.49 13.26
CA ASP A 75 -55.28 4.32 14.12
C ASP A 75 -53.81 3.86 14.14
N TYR A 76 -53.01 4.22 13.12
CA TYR A 76 -51.60 3.86 13.06
C TYR A 76 -50.77 4.66 14.08
N PRO A 77 -50.00 4.00 14.96
CA PRO A 77 -49.25 4.69 16.01
C PRO A 77 -48.11 5.53 15.41
N PRO A 78 -47.83 6.73 15.95
CA PRO A 78 -46.70 7.52 15.52
C PRO A 78 -45.39 6.79 15.85
N LYS A 79 -44.67 6.35 14.82
CA LYS A 79 -43.34 5.76 14.98
C LYS A 79 -42.32 6.89 15.04
N ILE A 80 -41.65 7.04 16.18
CA ILE A 80 -40.55 8.00 16.33
C ILE A 80 -39.37 7.46 15.52
N VAL A 81 -39.17 8.00 14.31
CA VAL A 81 -37.95 7.73 13.54
C VAL A 81 -36.83 8.48 14.24
N SER A 82 -35.97 7.77 14.95
CA SER A 82 -34.70 8.32 15.42
C SER A 82 -33.84 8.62 14.19
N LEU A 83 -33.89 9.86 13.72
CA LEU A 83 -32.94 10.36 12.74
C LEU A 83 -31.57 10.29 13.40
N ASN A 84 -30.75 9.29 13.06
CA ASN A 84 -29.39 9.21 13.55
C ASN A 84 -28.65 10.48 13.06
N PRO A 85 -28.29 11.42 13.95
CA PRO A 85 -27.71 12.70 13.54
C PRO A 85 -26.33 12.53 12.90
N ASN A 86 -25.67 11.40 13.17
CA ASN A 86 -24.33 11.08 12.71
C ASN A 86 -24.36 9.81 11.86
N PRO A 87 -24.64 9.91 10.54
CA PRO A 87 -24.33 8.82 9.64
C PRO A 87 -22.82 8.55 9.72
N PRO A 88 -22.37 7.28 9.73
CA PRO A 88 -20.94 6.96 9.69
C PRO A 88 -20.37 7.46 8.36
N THR A 89 -19.81 8.68 8.37
CA THR A 89 -19.11 9.25 7.22
C THR A 89 -17.74 8.63 7.16
N PHE A 90 -17.62 7.48 6.49
CA PHE A 90 -16.32 7.02 6.05
C PHE A 90 -15.80 8.03 5.01
N LYS A 91 -14.93 8.96 5.44
CA LYS A 91 -14.18 9.82 4.52
C LYS A 91 -13.28 8.90 3.71
N ARG A 92 -13.74 8.51 2.52
CA ARG A 92 -12.91 7.79 1.55
C ARG A 92 -11.77 8.73 1.16
N PHE A 93 -10.55 8.23 1.25
CA PHE A 93 -9.40 8.94 0.73
C PHE A 93 -9.59 9.10 -0.79
N VAL A 94 -9.69 10.35 -1.25
CA VAL A 94 -9.80 10.66 -2.68
C VAL A 94 -8.48 11.26 -3.13
N TRP A 95 -7.83 10.59 -4.07
CA TRP A 95 -6.58 11.07 -4.64
C TRP A 95 -6.85 12.36 -5.41
N SER A 96 -6.31 13.49 -4.94
CA SER A 96 -6.49 14.78 -5.58
C SER A 96 -5.37 15.07 -6.60
N PRO A 97 -5.62 15.87 -7.65
CA PRO A 97 -4.56 16.30 -8.58
C PRO A 97 -3.42 17.07 -7.91
N LYS A 98 -3.68 17.72 -6.77
CA LYS A 98 -2.64 18.36 -5.95
C LYS A 98 -1.73 17.33 -5.30
N LEU A 99 -2.28 16.20 -4.87
CA LEU A 99 -1.51 15.11 -4.25
C LEU A 99 -0.65 14.36 -5.29
N THR A 100 -1.14 14.14 -6.51
CA THR A 100 -0.32 13.58 -7.60
C THR A 100 0.88 14.49 -7.90
N LEU A 101 0.66 15.81 -7.94
CA LEU A 101 1.73 16.76 -8.21
C LEU A 101 2.79 16.75 -7.09
N ILE A 102 2.37 16.80 -5.83
CA ILE A 102 3.28 16.73 -4.67
C ILE A 102 4.06 15.42 -4.67
N SER A 103 3.39 14.29 -4.90
CA SER A 103 4.03 12.98 -4.98
C SER A 103 5.07 12.90 -6.09
N PHE A 104 4.79 13.49 -7.25
CA PHE A 104 5.73 13.52 -8.38
C PHE A 104 6.96 14.39 -8.09
N VAL A 105 6.76 15.56 -7.49
CA VAL A 105 7.88 16.44 -7.09
C VAL A 105 8.77 15.74 -6.05
N ILE A 106 8.17 15.06 -5.06
CA ILE A 106 8.91 14.28 -4.06
C ILE A 106 9.69 13.15 -4.73
N LEU A 107 9.09 12.45 -5.70
CA LEU A 107 9.77 11.38 -6.44
C LEU A 107 11.00 11.91 -7.20
N ILE A 108 10.85 13.03 -7.93
CA ILE A 108 11.97 13.66 -8.63
C ILE A 108 13.06 14.06 -7.65
N PHE A 109 12.68 14.69 -6.53
CA PHE A 109 13.62 15.10 -5.49
C PHE A 109 14.40 13.90 -4.93
N LEU A 110 13.72 12.80 -4.61
CA LEU A 110 14.37 11.57 -4.12
C LEU A 110 15.32 10.95 -5.16
N VAL A 111 14.96 10.98 -6.45
CA VAL A 111 15.84 10.50 -7.52
C VAL A 111 17.11 11.36 -7.61
N ILE A 112 16.97 12.69 -7.53
CA ILE A 112 18.12 13.60 -7.56
C ILE A 112 19.02 13.39 -6.33
N VAL A 113 18.44 13.34 -5.13
CA VAL A 113 19.19 13.11 -3.89
C VAL A 113 19.86 11.74 -3.90
N GLY A 114 19.16 10.70 -4.36
CA GLY A 114 19.72 9.36 -4.50
C GLY A 114 20.88 9.31 -5.49
N TYR A 115 20.75 9.97 -6.64
CA TYR A 115 21.82 10.08 -7.63
C TYR A 115 23.04 10.82 -7.09
N LEU A 116 22.84 11.98 -6.46
CA LEU A 116 23.93 12.75 -5.85
C LEU A 116 24.62 11.98 -4.72
N GLY A 117 23.86 11.27 -3.89
CA GLY A 117 24.40 10.39 -2.86
C GLY A 117 25.24 9.25 -3.43
N TYR A 118 24.76 8.60 -4.50
CA TYR A 118 25.52 7.58 -5.21
C TYR A 118 26.81 8.12 -5.82
N GLN A 119 26.73 9.30 -6.47
CA GLN A 119 27.89 9.96 -7.07
C GLN A 119 28.93 10.36 -6.01
N ALA A 120 28.47 10.92 -4.88
CA ALA A 120 29.34 11.24 -3.74
C ALA A 120 29.99 9.98 -3.16
N TYR A 121 29.23 8.89 -2.99
CA TYR A 121 29.78 7.63 -2.52
C TYR A 121 30.89 7.10 -3.44
N ARG A 122 30.67 7.11 -4.75
CA ARG A 122 31.70 6.69 -5.74
C ARG A 122 32.95 7.57 -5.69
N PHE A 123 32.80 8.87 -5.49
CA PHE A 123 33.94 9.80 -5.41
C PHE A 123 34.71 9.72 -4.09
N LEU A 124 34.03 9.42 -2.98
CA LEU A 124 34.64 9.33 -1.64
C LEU A 124 35.12 7.92 -1.27
N SER A 125 34.85 6.93 -2.11
CA SER A 125 35.31 5.56 -1.87
C SER A 125 36.82 5.44 -2.12
N PRO A 126 37.56 4.73 -1.26
CA PRO A 126 38.96 4.40 -1.52
C PRO A 126 39.10 3.60 -2.81
N PRO A 127 40.22 3.75 -3.55
CA PRO A 127 40.41 3.02 -4.78
C PRO A 127 40.50 1.51 -4.51
N SER A 128 40.06 0.70 -5.47
CA SER A 128 40.36 -0.73 -5.42
C SER A 128 41.88 -0.93 -5.44
N LEU A 129 42.39 -1.91 -4.69
CA LEU A 129 43.81 -2.27 -4.73
C LEU A 129 43.89 -3.77 -4.51
N VAL A 130 44.45 -4.46 -5.50
CA VAL A 130 44.67 -5.90 -5.48
C VAL A 130 46.10 -6.13 -5.97
N LEU A 131 46.90 -6.81 -5.16
CA LEU A 131 48.27 -7.18 -5.52
C LEU A 131 48.26 -8.60 -6.11
N SER A 132 48.81 -8.74 -7.31
CA SER A 132 48.91 -10.01 -8.05
C SER A 132 50.26 -10.68 -7.83
N GLU A 133 51.35 -9.92 -7.99
CA GLU A 133 52.70 -10.37 -7.70
C GLU A 133 53.44 -9.32 -6.86
N PRO A 134 54.31 -9.74 -5.93
CA PRO A 134 54.53 -11.13 -5.50
C PRO A 134 53.34 -11.69 -4.69
N ARG A 135 53.17 -13.02 -4.76
CA ARG A 135 52.16 -13.74 -3.96
C ARG A 135 52.51 -13.69 -2.47
N GLU A 136 51.52 -13.88 -1.63
CA GLU A 136 51.71 -13.89 -0.17
C GLU A 136 52.68 -14.99 0.27
N GLY A 137 53.78 -14.58 0.91
CA GLY A 137 54.85 -15.50 1.35
C GLY A 137 55.74 -16.02 0.22
N GLN A 138 55.65 -15.46 -0.99
CA GLN A 138 56.55 -15.82 -2.09
C GLN A 138 57.99 -15.45 -1.75
N THR A 139 58.89 -16.41 -1.98
CA THR A 139 60.33 -16.16 -1.89
C THR A 139 60.82 -15.48 -3.17
N VAL A 140 61.48 -14.34 -3.03
CA VAL A 140 62.05 -13.54 -4.11
C VAL A 140 63.56 -13.42 -3.91
N LYS A 141 64.34 -13.36 -4.99
CA LYS A 141 65.79 -13.14 -4.89
C LYS A 141 66.09 -11.66 -4.68
N ALA A 142 67.17 -11.36 -3.96
CA ALA A 142 67.66 -9.99 -3.85
C ALA A 142 67.98 -9.42 -5.26
N GLY A 143 67.49 -8.22 -5.57
CA GLY A 143 67.58 -7.63 -6.90
C GLY A 143 66.26 -6.99 -7.36
N GLU A 144 66.02 -7.00 -8.66
CA GLU A 144 64.79 -6.45 -9.26
C GLU A 144 63.63 -7.44 -9.11
N VAL A 145 62.60 -7.05 -8.37
CA VAL A 145 61.37 -7.82 -8.17
C VAL A 145 60.23 -7.10 -8.88
N LEU A 146 59.54 -7.82 -9.76
CA LEU A 146 58.33 -7.33 -10.40
C LEU A 146 57.19 -7.30 -9.39
N VAL A 147 56.58 -6.12 -9.25
CA VAL A 147 55.40 -5.90 -8.43
C VAL A 147 54.26 -5.53 -9.37
N SER A 148 53.22 -6.36 -9.40
CA SER A 148 52.09 -6.19 -10.30
C SER A 148 50.77 -6.31 -9.57
N GLY A 149 49.74 -5.62 -10.08
CA GLY A 149 48.41 -5.66 -9.51
C GLY A 149 47.39 -4.88 -10.29
N LYS A 150 46.20 -4.73 -9.70
CA LYS A 150 45.12 -3.92 -10.24
C LYS A 150 44.63 -2.89 -9.24
N THR A 151 44.31 -1.71 -9.75
CA THR A 151 43.68 -0.62 -9.02
C THR A 151 42.67 0.11 -9.93
N ASP A 152 42.10 1.21 -9.46
CA ASP A 152 41.25 2.07 -10.27
C ASP A 152 42.12 2.90 -11.24
N THR A 153 41.63 3.13 -12.46
CA THR A 153 42.41 3.77 -13.55
C THR A 153 42.87 5.20 -13.25
N ASP A 154 42.22 5.88 -12.30
CA ASP A 154 42.52 7.24 -11.86
C ASP A 154 43.26 7.29 -10.52
N ALA A 155 43.71 6.15 -10.01
CA ALA A 155 44.51 6.05 -8.80
C ALA A 155 46.01 6.17 -9.09
N THR A 156 46.73 6.79 -8.17
CA THR A 156 48.19 6.77 -8.12
C THR A 156 48.64 5.64 -7.21
N VAL A 157 49.48 4.73 -7.71
CA VAL A 157 50.08 3.65 -6.91
C VAL A 157 51.48 4.05 -6.47
N ILE A 158 51.78 3.82 -5.19
CA ILE A 158 53.08 4.06 -4.56
C ILE A 158 53.53 2.75 -3.90
N ILE A 159 54.69 2.27 -4.28
CA ILE A 159 55.28 1.00 -3.84
C ILE A 159 56.62 1.33 -3.16
N ASN A 160 56.73 1.12 -1.85
CA ASN A 160 57.96 1.44 -1.08
C ASN A 160 58.57 2.81 -1.43
N ASN A 161 57.73 3.86 -1.43
CA ASN A 161 58.07 5.26 -1.79
C ASN A 161 58.36 5.54 -3.28
N GLN A 162 58.21 4.56 -4.18
CA GLN A 162 58.35 4.75 -5.63
C GLN A 162 56.96 4.76 -6.30
N GLN A 163 56.71 5.73 -7.17
CA GLN A 163 55.44 5.82 -7.89
C GLN A 163 55.42 4.81 -9.07
N ALA A 164 54.37 3.99 -9.13
CA ALA A 164 54.13 3.07 -10.24
C ALA A 164 53.11 3.68 -11.23
N VAL A 165 53.30 3.41 -12.52
CA VAL A 165 52.38 3.86 -13.57
C VAL A 165 51.20 2.89 -13.64
N VAL A 166 49.99 3.45 -13.66
CA VAL A 166 48.75 2.68 -13.83
C VAL A 166 48.31 2.80 -15.28
N ASN A 167 48.06 1.65 -15.91
CA ASN A 167 47.60 1.52 -17.28
C ASN A 167 46.09 1.82 -17.40
N GLN A 168 45.62 2.01 -18.63
CA GLN A 168 44.21 2.31 -18.92
C GLN A 168 43.23 1.19 -18.51
N ASP A 169 43.72 -0.03 -18.31
CA ASP A 169 42.94 -1.18 -17.84
C ASP A 169 42.99 -1.33 -16.29
N GLY A 170 43.64 -0.39 -15.60
CA GLY A 170 43.84 -0.41 -14.15
C GLY A 170 44.94 -1.34 -13.68
N SER A 171 45.67 -2.01 -14.59
CA SER A 171 46.88 -2.75 -14.21
C SER A 171 48.00 -1.79 -13.86
N PHE A 172 48.84 -2.16 -12.89
CA PHE A 172 50.08 -1.47 -12.61
C PHE A 172 51.19 -2.49 -12.50
N GLU A 173 52.37 -2.11 -12.98
CA GLU A 173 53.58 -2.90 -12.91
C GLU A 173 54.74 -1.96 -12.56
N ALA A 174 55.60 -2.41 -11.65
CA ALA A 174 56.83 -1.71 -11.32
C ALA A 174 57.90 -2.71 -10.91
N GLU A 175 59.12 -2.45 -11.33
CA GLU A 175 60.30 -3.18 -10.88
C GLU A 175 60.85 -2.45 -9.64
N LEU A 176 60.91 -3.17 -8.53
CA LEU A 176 61.43 -2.67 -7.26
C LEU A 176 62.76 -3.36 -6.95
N LEU A 177 63.79 -2.57 -6.63
CA LEU A 177 65.04 -3.09 -6.10
C LEU A 177 64.86 -3.48 -4.63
N VAL A 178 64.93 -4.79 -4.36
CA VAL A 178 64.73 -5.39 -3.04
C VAL A 178 66.07 -5.84 -2.47
N ASP A 179 66.42 -5.29 -1.31
CA ASP A 179 67.55 -5.73 -0.45
C ASP A 179 67.13 -6.96 0.38
N LYS A 180 68.09 -7.82 0.73
CA LYS A 180 68.02 -8.86 1.79
C LYS A 180 67.32 -8.40 3.08
N ASN A 181 67.43 -7.12 3.44
CA ASN A 181 66.77 -6.54 4.63
C ASN A 181 65.29 -6.17 4.41
N THR A 182 64.78 -6.26 3.19
CA THR A 182 63.40 -5.87 2.84
C THR A 182 62.44 -6.98 3.24
N LYS A 183 61.76 -6.81 4.37
CA LYS A 183 60.84 -7.83 4.91
C LYS A 183 59.40 -7.68 4.41
N GLU A 184 59.02 -6.47 4.01
CA GLU A 184 57.64 -6.15 3.64
C GLU A 184 57.60 -5.18 2.47
N LEU A 185 56.61 -5.39 1.62
CA LEU A 185 56.23 -4.49 0.53
C LEU A 185 55.04 -3.65 0.96
N PHE A 186 55.20 -2.33 0.96
CA PHE A 186 54.11 -1.39 1.21
C PHE A 186 53.58 -0.82 -0.09
N VAL A 187 52.33 -1.17 -0.42
CA VAL A 187 51.64 -0.65 -1.60
C VAL A 187 50.49 0.24 -1.15
N VAL A 188 50.51 1.49 -1.60
CA VAL A 188 49.48 2.49 -1.32
C VAL A 188 48.88 2.94 -2.65
N ALA A 189 47.57 2.74 -2.81
CA ALA A 189 46.80 3.34 -3.88
C ALA A 189 46.11 4.59 -3.35
N LYS A 190 46.24 5.72 -4.07
CA LYS A 190 45.62 7.00 -3.74
C LYS A 190 44.76 7.48 -4.89
N SER A 191 43.45 7.62 -4.66
CA SER A 191 42.51 8.20 -5.63
C SER A 191 42.77 9.70 -5.84
N ARG A 192 42.23 10.26 -6.94
CA ARG A 192 42.23 11.70 -7.21
C ARG A 192 41.57 12.53 -6.08
N ALA A 193 40.59 11.96 -5.40
CA ALA A 193 39.93 12.58 -4.24
C ALA A 193 40.78 12.54 -2.95
N GLY A 194 41.98 11.96 -3.00
CA GLY A 194 42.90 11.85 -1.87
C GLY A 194 42.62 10.69 -0.92
N LYS A 195 41.63 9.83 -1.22
CA LYS A 195 41.36 8.61 -0.45
C LYS A 195 42.39 7.55 -0.74
N THR A 196 42.88 6.88 0.30
CA THR A 196 43.95 5.89 0.19
C THR A 196 43.48 4.50 0.58
N ARG A 197 44.06 3.49 -0.05
CA ARG A 197 44.00 2.09 0.35
C ARG A 197 45.42 1.54 0.41
N GLN A 198 45.74 0.82 1.47
CA GLN A 198 47.08 0.28 1.69
C GLN A 198 47.02 -1.24 1.82
N ILE A 199 48.02 -1.92 1.25
CA ILE A 199 48.30 -3.34 1.44
C ILE A 199 49.76 -3.47 1.85
N SER A 200 50.02 -4.20 2.93
CA SER A 200 51.34 -4.70 3.29
C SER A 200 51.43 -6.17 2.87
N ARG A 201 52.52 -6.53 2.18
CA ARG A 201 52.78 -7.91 1.75
C ARG A 201 54.13 -8.36 2.29
N PRO A 202 54.20 -9.38 3.17
CA PRO A 202 55.47 -9.89 3.64
C PRO A 202 56.23 -10.58 2.50
N LEU A 203 57.55 -10.38 2.46
CA LEU A 203 58.47 -10.95 1.48
C LEU A 203 59.54 -11.79 2.19
N ASN A 204 59.83 -12.95 1.62
CA ASN A 204 61.01 -13.73 2.00
C ASN A 204 62.08 -13.49 0.93
N VAL A 205 63.19 -12.85 1.29
CA VAL A 205 64.26 -12.52 0.34
C VAL A 205 65.40 -13.53 0.47
N GLU A 206 65.68 -14.29 -0.59
CA GLU A 206 66.83 -15.19 -0.70
C GLU A 206 68.01 -14.50 -1.41
N GLU A 207 69.24 -14.97 -1.13
CA GLU A 207 70.47 -14.44 -1.73
C GLU A 207 70.60 -14.71 -3.24
#